data_AF-A0A945FH12-F1
#
_entry.id   AF-A0A945FH12-F1
#
_cell.length_a   1.000
_cell.length_b   1.000
_cell.length_c   1.000
_cell.angle_alpha   90.00
_cell.angle_beta   90.00
_cell.angle_gamma   90.00
#
_symmetry.space_group_name_H-M   'P 1'
#
loop_
_entity.id
_entity.type
_entity.pdbx_description
1 polymer ?
#
loop_
_entity_poly.entity_id
_entity_poly.type
_entity_poly.pdbx_seq_one_letter_code
_entity_poly.pdbx_strand_id
1 'polypeptide(L)' 'GIAFLQAENLQLAIVHFEKVIALRPDHYRAHNNLGVVFLRTTQYQKARQQFQEALRIKPTYSDAEVNLTLTQELIQPQ' A
#
# COMPACT_ATOMS: atom_id res chain seq x y z
N GLY A 1 -10.62 -5.58 -3.26
CA GLY A 1 -9.22 -5.29 -2.92
C GLY A 1 -8.33 -6.45 -3.30
N ILE A 2 -8.14 -7.42 -2.40
CA ILE A 2 -7.16 -8.52 -2.57
C ILE A 2 -7.42 -9.38 -3.82
N ALA A 3 -8.67 -9.78 -4.08
CA ALA A 3 -9.00 -10.54 -5.29
C ALA A 3 -8.70 -9.78 -6.60
N PHE A 4 -8.87 -8.45 -6.62
CA PHE A 4 -8.53 -7.62 -7.79
C PHE A 4 -7.02 -7.41 -7.94
N LEU A 5 -6.29 -7.32 -6.82
CA LEU A 5 -4.82 -7.31 -6.83
C LEU A 5 -4.28 -8.62 -7.45
N GLN A 6 -4.87 -9.76 -7.12
CA GLN A 6 -4.48 -11.06 -7.69
C GLN A 6 -4.86 -11.20 -9.17
N ALA A 7 -5.97 -10.60 -9.59
CA ALA A 7 -6.43 -10.61 -10.99
C ALA A 7 -5.81 -9.50 -11.87
N GLU A 8 -4.76 -8.81 -11.39
CA GLU A 8 -4.12 -7.64 -12.03
C GLU A 8 -5.05 -6.48 -12.38
N ASN A 9 -6.27 -6.45 -11.86
CA ASN A 9 -7.17 -5.32 -12.03
C ASN A 9 -6.85 -4.24 -10.99
N LEU A 10 -5.71 -3.57 -11.20
CA LEU A 10 -5.11 -2.65 -10.24
C LEU A 10 -5.98 -1.41 -9.99
N GLN A 11 -6.71 -0.92 -11.00
CA GLN A 11 -7.62 0.23 -10.82
C GLN A 11 -8.79 -0.09 -9.89
N LEU A 12 -9.45 -1.23 -10.07
CA LEU A 12 -10.52 -1.65 -9.15
C LEU A 12 -9.98 -1.94 -7.76
N ALA A 13 -8.76 -2.50 -7.66
CA ALA A 13 -8.12 -2.72 -6.36
C ALA A 13 -7.95 -1.40 -5.57
N ILE A 14 -7.50 -0.32 -6.23
CA ILE A 14 -7.38 1.02 -5.63
C ILE A 14 -8.73 1.47 -5.07
N VAL A 15 -9.77 1.53 -5.91
CA VAL A 15 -11.11 2.01 -5.52
C VAL A 15 -11.64 1.24 -4.31
N HIS A 16 -11.45 -0.07 -4.28
CA HIS A 16 -11.89 -0.89 -3.16
C HIS A 16 -11.11 -0.63 -1.87
N PHE A 17 -9.79 -0.45 -1.93
CA PHE A 17 -9.01 -0.16 -0.74
C PHE A 17 -9.25 1.27 -0.23
N GLU A 18 -9.41 2.25 -1.13
CA GLU A 18 -9.81 3.62 -0.77
C GLU A 18 -11.17 3.63 -0.07
N LYS A 19 -12.15 2.84 -0.54
CA LYS A 19 -13.44 2.69 0.15
C LYS A 19 -13.29 2.10 1.55
N VAL A 20 -12.39 1.13 1.74
CA VAL A 20 -12.12 0.57 3.08
C VAL A 20 -11.50 1.64 3.98
N ILE A 21 -10.55 2.41 3.48
CA ILE A 21 -9.87 3.48 4.23
C ILE A 21 -10.85 4.61 4.57
N ALA A 22 -11.75 4.99 3.65
CA ALA A 22 -12.77 6.00 3.91
C ALA A 22 -13.73 5.59 5.03
N LEU A 23 -14.05 4.28 5.13
CA LEU A 23 -14.90 3.74 6.20
C LEU A 23 -14.14 3.47 7.50
N ARG A 24 -12.86 3.10 7.40
CA ARG A 24 -11.95 2.79 8.51
C ARG A 24 -10.55 3.33 8.23
N PRO A 25 -10.28 4.59 8.58
CA PRO A 25 -8.99 5.23 8.35
C PRO A 25 -7.84 4.59 9.14
N ASP A 26 -8.15 3.83 10.19
CA ASP A 26 -7.21 3.08 11.02
C ASP A 26 -6.99 1.63 10.54
N HIS A 27 -7.47 1.28 9.35
CA HIS A 27 -7.32 -0.08 8.83
C HIS A 27 -5.92 -0.29 8.20
N TYR A 28 -4.90 -0.52 9.04
CA TYR A 28 -3.50 -0.66 8.61
C TYR A 28 -3.27 -1.64 7.43
N ARG A 29 -4.00 -2.77 7.38
CA ARG A 29 -3.90 -3.73 6.26
C ARG A 29 -4.41 -3.15 4.92
N ALA A 30 -5.37 -2.23 4.97
CA ALA A 30 -5.91 -1.60 3.77
C ALA A 30 -4.90 -0.59 3.22
N HIS A 31 -4.27 0.20 4.10
CA HIS A 31 -3.13 1.04 3.74
C HIS A 31 -1.99 0.23 3.14
N ASN A 32 -1.55 -0.86 3.78
CA ASN A 32 -0.51 -1.74 3.20
C ASN A 32 -0.90 -2.26 1.81
N ASN A 33 -2.11 -2.80 1.66
CA ASN A 33 -2.51 -3.37 0.37
C ASN A 33 -2.68 -2.30 -0.72
N LEU A 34 -3.14 -1.09 -0.38
CA LEU A 34 -3.17 0.04 -1.30
C LEU A 34 -1.75 0.47 -1.70
N GLY A 35 -0.81 0.45 -0.74
CA GLY A 35 0.62 0.65 -1.00
C GLY A 35 1.18 -0.35 -2.01
N VAL A 36 0.87 -1.65 -1.85
CA VAL A 36 1.27 -2.71 -2.79
C VAL A 36 0.68 -2.47 -4.19
N VAL A 37 -0.57 -2.04 -4.29
CA VAL A 37 -1.16 -1.70 -5.59
C VAL A 37 -0.41 -0.53 -6.24
N PHE A 38 -0.12 0.53 -5.48
CA PHE A 38 0.64 1.67 -6.00
C PHE A 38 2.06 1.28 -6.43
N LEU A 39 2.73 0.41 -5.67
CA LEU A 39 4.04 -0.14 -6.01
C LEU A 39 4.02 -0.86 -7.36
N ARG A 40 3.03 -1.73 -7.60
CA ARG A 40 2.85 -2.45 -8.87
C ARG A 40 2.51 -1.53 -10.05
N THR A 41 1.88 -0.38 -9.78
CA THR A 41 1.62 0.66 -10.80
C THR A 41 2.73 1.71 -10.90
N THR A 42 3.92 1.43 -10.35
CA THR A 42 5.10 2.32 -10.33
C THR A 42 4.87 3.70 -9.70
N GLN A 43 3.80 3.87 -8.91
CA GLN A 43 3.47 5.09 -8.19
C GLN A 43 4.17 5.11 -6.83
N TYR A 44 5.51 5.06 -6.83
CA TYR A 44 6.32 4.79 -5.64
C TYR A 44 6.11 5.78 -4.50
N GLN A 45 5.91 7.07 -4.81
CA GLN A 45 5.63 8.08 -3.78
C GLN A 45 4.32 7.81 -3.04
N LYS A 46 3.27 7.40 -3.75
CA LYS A 46 1.98 7.03 -3.13
C LYS A 46 2.11 5.72 -2.35
N ALA A 47 2.85 4.75 -2.87
CA ALA A 47 3.13 3.50 -2.16
C ALA A 47 3.80 3.77 -0.80
N ARG A 48 4.86 4.60 -0.81
CA ARG A 48 5.58 5.01 0.39
C ARG A 48 4.65 5.62 1.45
N GLN A 49 3.79 6.56 1.04
CA GLN A 49 2.83 7.20 1.95
C GLN A 49 1.89 6.18 2.61
N GLN A 50 1.40 5.22 1.83
CA GLN A 50 0.48 4.21 2.36
C GLN A 50 1.17 3.22 3.30
N PHE A 51 2.42 2.81 3.03
CA PHE A 51 3.18 1.98 3.95
C PHE A 51 3.53 2.72 5.25
N GLN A 52 3.90 3.99 5.16
CA GLN A 52 4.11 4.84 6.34
C GLN A 52 2.86 4.96 7.20
N GLU A 53 1.68 5.11 6.59
CA GLU A 53 0.43 5.17 7.34
C GLU A 53 0.08 3.83 8.00
N ALA A 54 0.31 2.71 7.30
CA ALA A 54 0.16 1.38 7.89
C ALA A 54 1.05 1.20 9.13
N LEU A 55 2.29 1.67 9.09
CA LEU A 55 3.23 1.62 10.23
C LEU A 55 2.90 2.66 11.31
N ARG A 56 2.36 3.83 10.96
CA ARG A 56 1.86 4.80 11.94
C ARG A 56 0.74 4.20 12.80
N ILE A 57 -0.16 3.45 12.17
CA ILE A 57 -1.28 2.78 12.84
C ILE A 57 -0.81 1.52 13.58
N LYS A 58 0.03 0.69 12.95
CA LYS A 58 0.59 -0.53 13.55
C LYS A 58 2.11 -0.57 13.35
N PRO A 59 2.88 -0.01 14.31
CA PRO A 59 4.35 0.08 14.21
C PRO A 59 5.06 -1.28 14.10
N THR A 60 4.43 -2.35 14.58
CA THR A 60 4.98 -3.72 14.56
C THR A 60 4.57 -4.54 13.34
N TYR A 61 4.10 -3.90 12.26
CA TYR A 61 3.64 -4.61 11.08
C TYR A 61 4.75 -4.84 10.05
N SER A 62 5.43 -5.99 10.17
CA SER A 62 6.61 -6.33 9.37
C SER A 62 6.38 -6.29 7.85
N ASP A 63 5.21 -6.67 7.34
CA ASP A 63 4.93 -6.62 5.90
C ASP A 63 5.04 -5.18 5.36
N ALA A 64 4.53 -4.19 6.09
CA ALA A 64 4.59 -2.80 5.68
C ALA A 64 6.01 -2.23 5.78
N GLU A 65 6.81 -2.70 6.74
CA GLU A 65 8.24 -2.36 6.86
C GLU A 65 9.03 -2.87 5.66
N VAL A 66 8.89 -4.17 5.33
CA VAL A 66 9.55 -4.78 4.16
C VAL A 66 9.15 -4.05 2.87
N ASN A 67 7.86 -3.78 2.68
CA ASN A 67 7.38 -3.08 1.50
C ASN A 67 7.86 -1.63 1.42
N LEU A 68 7.98 -0.93 2.56
CA LEU A 68 8.52 0.43 2.62
C LEU A 68 9.99 0.46 2.21
N THR A 69 10.82 -0.45 2.72
CA THR A 69 12.24 -0.57 2.36
C THR A 69 12.39 -0.81 0.86
N LEU A 70 11.69 -1.79 0.30
CA LEU A 70 11.69 -2.06 -1.13
C LEU A 70 11.27 -0.82 -1.95
N THR A 71 10.23 -0.12 -1.50
CA THR A 71 9.75 1.09 -2.18
C THR A 71 10.79 2.21 -2.16
N GLN A 72 11.55 2.36 -1.08
CA GLN A 72 12.58 3.38 -0.96
C GLN A 72 13.76 3.12 -1.90
N GLU A 73 14.17 1.87 -2.05
CA GLU A 73 15.20 1.45 -3.01
C GLU A 73 14.80 1.80 -4.46
N LEU A 74 13.52 1.63 -4.81
CA LEU A 74 13.01 1.96 -6.15
C LEU A 74 12.88 3.48 -6.41
N ILE A 75 12.78 4.30 -5.37
CA ILE A 75 12.70 5.77 -5.49
C ILE A 75 14.08 6.38 -5.76
N GLN A 76 15.14 5.76 -5.28
CA GLN A 76 16.52 6.17 -5.54
C GLN A 76 17.24 5.12 -6.38
N PRO A 77 16.99 5.04 -7.70
CA PRO A 77 17.88 4.29 -8.55
C PRO A 77 19.25 4.98 -8.51
N GLN A 78 20.27 4.24 -8.10
CA GLN A 78 21.68 4.66 -8.18
C GLN A 78 22.06 5.02 -9.62
#